data_AF-A0A7Y4QWS8-F1
#
_entry.id   AF-A0A7Y4QWS8-F1
#
_cell.length_a   1.000
_cell.length_b   1.000
_cell.length_c   1.000
_cell.angle_alpha   90.00
_cell.angle_beta   90.00
_cell.angle_gamma   90.00
#
_symmetry.space_group_name_H-M   'P 1'
#
loop_
_entity.id
_entity.type
_entity.pdbx_description
1 polymer ?
#
loop_
_entity_poly.entity_id
_entity_poly.type
_entity_poly.pdbx_seq_one_letter_code
_entity_poly.pdbx_strand_id
1 'polypeptide(L)'
;MIKSKVIDSMKCLTKEELKELGELVGSLYFNKNKNVVNLFAELKKYFPDFSNRNMTKENVYSKLFPGNAFADKTLRNLMSDLYSLIEKYLTIKNLEKRKLLSKYLLISSLEERALLKQAEQNINEANNILEEEPFDGGNIFYFNHLIEMEKDYIKIYRNKLIGLNMKEGEYLIYAFLAKYMAFKMKSINYRHKNESEKLSEFITAFESKVKLDSWMEYLEAAGGFEAEVILIYFYSTKFMSDLNDNGSFSRALELFYKHKSRIDRTETTNLYITFTGYCAVKISGGKRE
;
A
#
# COMPACT_ATOMS: atom_id res chain seq x y z
N MET A 1 -5.47 35.91 -2.29
CA MET A 1 -4.82 34.68 -2.82
C MET A 1 -5.78 33.52 -2.62
N ILE A 2 -6.03 32.72 -3.65
CA ILE A 2 -7.01 31.63 -3.59
C ILE A 2 -6.47 30.50 -2.73
N LYS A 3 -7.10 30.24 -1.57
CA LYS A 3 -6.88 29.01 -0.80
C LYS A 3 -7.87 27.96 -1.29
N SER A 4 -7.36 26.83 -1.80
CA SER A 4 -8.22 25.75 -2.27
C SER A 4 -7.42 24.46 -2.43
N LYS A 5 -8.11 23.33 -2.27
CA LYS A 5 -7.53 21.99 -2.47
C LYS A 5 -6.88 21.83 -3.86
N VAL A 6 -7.44 22.47 -4.90
CA VAL A 6 -6.84 22.48 -6.25
C VAL A 6 -5.42 23.05 -6.22
N ILE A 7 -5.25 24.22 -5.62
CA ILE A 7 -3.93 24.89 -5.57
C ILE A 7 -2.97 24.07 -4.71
N ASP A 8 -3.43 23.57 -3.56
CA ASP A 8 -2.59 22.76 -2.67
C ASP A 8 -2.13 21.47 -3.37
N SER A 9 -3.01 20.79 -4.11
CA SER A 9 -2.66 19.59 -4.87
C SER A 9 -1.75 19.90 -6.07
N MET A 10 -2.01 20.98 -6.82
CA MET A 10 -1.18 21.35 -7.97
C MET A 10 0.24 21.72 -7.56
N LYS A 11 0.46 22.29 -6.37
CA LYS A 11 1.80 22.60 -5.83
C LYS A 11 2.67 21.37 -5.60
N CYS A 12 2.06 20.23 -5.32
CA CYS A 12 2.77 18.98 -5.07
C CYS A 12 3.20 18.27 -6.37
N LEU A 13 2.72 18.73 -7.52
CA LEU A 13 3.04 18.13 -8.82
C LEU A 13 4.40 18.59 -9.32
N THR A 14 5.11 17.71 -10.01
CA THR A 14 6.23 18.09 -10.87
C THR A 14 5.73 18.80 -12.14
N LYS A 15 6.65 19.45 -12.87
CA LYS A 15 6.31 20.08 -14.16
C LYS A 15 5.75 19.07 -15.17
N GLU A 16 6.27 17.84 -15.18
CA GLU A 16 5.77 16.79 -16.08
C GLU A 16 4.38 16.32 -15.64
N GLU A 17 4.17 16.08 -14.34
CA GLU A 17 2.85 15.68 -13.85
C GLU A 17 1.78 16.76 -14.08
N LEU A 18 2.15 18.04 -14.02
CA LEU A 18 1.26 19.14 -14.37
C LEU A 18 0.94 19.17 -15.88
N LYS A 19 1.83 18.70 -16.73
CA LYS A 19 1.57 18.57 -18.17
C LYS A 19 0.61 17.40 -18.42
N GLU A 20 0.89 16.22 -17.88
CA GLU A 20 0.04 15.03 -17.98
C GLU A 20 -1.38 15.28 -17.40
N LEU A 21 -1.48 15.98 -16.27
CA LEU A 21 -2.77 16.42 -15.72
C LEU A 21 -3.55 17.28 -16.73
N GLY A 22 -2.87 18.14 -17.48
CA GLY A 22 -3.49 18.95 -18.52
C GLY A 22 -4.08 18.12 -19.66
N GLU A 23 -3.39 17.04 -20.05
CA GLU A 23 -3.87 16.08 -21.05
C GLU A 23 -5.12 15.34 -20.54
N LEU A 24 -5.12 14.92 -19.27
CA LEU A 24 -6.29 14.31 -18.64
C LEU A 24 -7.48 15.27 -18.54
N VAL A 25 -7.25 16.51 -18.11
CA VAL A 25 -8.30 17.53 -17.99
C VAL A 25 -8.91 17.88 -19.35
N GLY A 26 -8.09 17.89 -20.41
CA GLY A 26 -8.53 18.11 -21.79
C GLY A 26 -9.18 16.89 -22.46
N SER A 27 -9.09 15.70 -21.87
CA SER A 27 -9.62 14.47 -22.45
C SER A 27 -11.15 14.40 -22.38
N LEU A 28 -11.80 14.22 -23.53
CA LEU A 28 -13.26 14.05 -23.64
C LEU A 28 -13.79 12.81 -22.93
N TYR A 29 -12.91 11.85 -22.64
CA TYR A 29 -13.25 10.66 -21.85
C TYR A 29 -13.46 11.01 -20.37
N PHE A 30 -12.61 11.88 -19.81
CA PHE A 30 -12.64 12.25 -18.40
C PHE A 30 -13.44 13.52 -18.09
N ASN A 31 -13.49 14.46 -19.04
CA ASN A 31 -14.10 15.76 -18.86
C ASN A 31 -14.67 16.31 -20.17
N LYS A 32 -15.94 16.76 -20.14
CA LYS A 32 -16.59 17.45 -21.26
C LYS A 32 -16.78 18.95 -21.01
N ASN A 33 -16.50 19.43 -19.80
CA ASN A 33 -16.70 20.82 -19.41
C ASN A 33 -15.51 21.68 -19.83
N LYS A 34 -15.68 22.45 -20.92
CA LYS A 34 -14.67 23.38 -21.44
C LYS A 34 -14.24 24.45 -20.43
N ASN A 35 -15.14 24.86 -19.52
CA ASN A 35 -14.80 25.85 -18.51
C ASN A 35 -13.80 25.32 -17.47
N VAL A 36 -13.82 24.00 -17.20
CA VAL A 36 -12.82 23.35 -16.33
C VAL A 36 -11.45 23.30 -17.01
N VAL A 37 -11.42 23.05 -18.33
CA VAL A 37 -10.19 23.11 -19.13
C VAL A 37 -9.60 24.53 -19.10
N ASN A 38 -10.45 25.54 -19.33
CA ASN A 38 -10.03 26.94 -19.29
C ASN A 38 -9.55 27.34 -17.89
N LEU A 39 -10.23 26.89 -16.83
CA LEU A 39 -9.81 27.11 -15.44
C LEU A 39 -8.42 26.53 -15.19
N PHE A 40 -8.18 25.28 -15.59
CA PHE A 40 -6.87 24.66 -15.45
C PHE A 40 -5.79 25.44 -16.22
N ALA A 41 -6.06 25.83 -17.47
CA ALA A 41 -5.14 26.60 -18.30
C ALA A 41 -4.79 27.96 -17.68
N GLU A 42 -5.76 28.62 -17.04
CA GLU A 42 -5.52 29.89 -16.34
C GLU A 42 -4.68 29.66 -15.07
N LEU A 43 -5.03 28.67 -14.24
CA LEU A 43 -4.31 28.40 -13.00
C LEU A 43 -2.87 27.93 -13.23
N LYS A 44 -2.61 27.13 -14.27
CA LYS A 44 -1.29 26.60 -14.60
C LYS A 44 -0.23 27.69 -14.83
N LYS A 45 -0.65 28.90 -15.27
CA LYS A 45 0.26 30.04 -15.47
C LYS A 45 0.94 30.51 -14.19
N TYR A 46 0.38 30.16 -13.03
CA TYR A 46 0.89 30.57 -11.72
C TYR A 46 1.72 29.48 -11.02
N PHE A 47 1.89 28.31 -11.63
CA PHE A 47 2.75 27.24 -11.10
C PHE A 47 4.24 27.65 -11.18
N PRO A 48 5.10 27.29 -10.21
CA PRO A 48 4.84 26.38 -9.07
C PRO A 48 4.32 27.06 -7.81
N ASP A 49 4.56 28.36 -7.62
CA ASP A 49 4.38 28.97 -6.29
C ASP A 49 2.96 29.45 -6.01
N PHE A 50 2.20 29.74 -7.08
CA PHE A 50 0.85 30.32 -7.03
C PHE A 50 0.75 31.62 -6.23
N SER A 51 1.88 32.27 -5.93
CA SER A 51 2.03 33.43 -5.05
C SER A 51 1.73 34.77 -5.72
N ASN A 52 1.38 34.76 -7.00
CA ASN A 52 1.11 35.96 -7.76
C ASN A 52 -0.09 36.72 -7.15
N ARG A 53 0.11 38.00 -6.82
CA ARG A 53 -0.91 38.86 -6.21
C ARG A 53 -2.17 39.00 -7.07
N ASN A 54 -2.02 38.85 -8.39
CA ASN A 54 -3.13 38.92 -9.34
C ASN A 54 -3.92 37.60 -9.42
N MET A 55 -3.50 36.54 -8.74
CA MET A 55 -4.27 35.30 -8.64
C MET A 55 -5.36 35.42 -7.55
N THR A 56 -6.36 36.25 -7.84
CA THR A 56 -7.59 36.41 -7.05
C THR A 56 -8.75 35.67 -7.71
N LYS A 57 -9.81 35.38 -6.96
CA LYS A 57 -10.97 34.67 -7.51
C LYS A 57 -11.63 35.47 -8.63
N GLU A 58 -11.71 36.79 -8.43
CA GLU A 58 -12.29 37.77 -9.35
C GLU A 58 -11.48 37.84 -10.64
N ASN A 59 -10.15 37.91 -10.53
CA ASN A 59 -9.27 37.94 -11.69
C ASN A 59 -9.35 36.64 -12.48
N VAL A 60 -9.26 35.48 -11.82
CA VAL A 60 -9.41 34.19 -12.49
C VAL A 60 -10.80 34.10 -13.15
N TYR A 61 -11.87 34.48 -12.46
CA TYR A 61 -13.22 34.44 -13.00
C TYR A 61 -13.39 35.34 -14.22
N SER A 62 -12.89 36.58 -14.19
CA SER A 62 -12.95 37.50 -15.33
C SER A 62 -12.20 37.00 -16.56
N LYS A 63 -11.14 36.20 -16.37
CA LYS A 63 -10.44 35.52 -17.47
C LYS A 63 -11.25 34.36 -18.06
N LEU A 64 -12.03 33.66 -17.24
CA LEU A 64 -12.90 32.57 -17.67
C LEU A 64 -14.18 33.05 -18.33
N PHE A 65 -14.75 34.15 -17.84
CA PHE A 65 -16.02 34.69 -18.27
C PHE A 65 -15.91 36.21 -18.50
N PRO A 66 -15.27 36.63 -19.61
CA PRO A 66 -15.11 38.05 -19.92
C PRO A 66 -16.45 38.77 -20.00
N GLY A 67 -16.56 39.93 -19.33
CA GLY A 67 -17.79 40.74 -19.31
C GLY A 67 -18.86 40.29 -18.31
N ASN A 68 -18.72 39.13 -17.67
CA ASN A 68 -19.68 38.66 -16.67
C ASN A 68 -19.34 39.14 -15.26
N ALA A 69 -20.36 39.47 -14.47
CA ALA A 69 -20.20 39.75 -13.04
C ALA A 69 -19.66 38.51 -12.30
N PHE A 70 -18.81 38.75 -11.30
CA PHE A 70 -18.19 37.68 -10.52
C PHE A 70 -19.24 36.80 -9.82
N ALA A 71 -19.20 35.50 -10.09
CA ALA A 71 -20.09 34.52 -9.47
C ALA A 71 -19.29 33.45 -8.70
N ASP A 72 -19.14 33.64 -7.39
CA ASP A 72 -18.36 32.74 -6.53
C ASP A 72 -18.88 31.30 -6.55
N LYS A 73 -20.20 31.08 -6.62
CA LYS A 73 -20.80 29.74 -6.74
C LYS A 73 -20.32 29.01 -8.00
N THR A 74 -20.32 29.69 -9.13
CA THR A 74 -19.86 29.13 -10.41
C THR A 74 -18.37 28.78 -10.34
N LEU A 75 -17.54 29.67 -9.82
CA LEU A 75 -16.10 29.39 -9.67
C LEU A 75 -15.86 28.21 -8.73
N ARG A 76 -16.55 28.15 -7.59
CA ARG A 76 -16.43 27.02 -6.64
C ARG A 76 -16.80 25.68 -7.28
N ASN A 77 -17.84 25.65 -8.11
CA ASN A 77 -18.22 24.44 -8.84
C ASN A 77 -17.12 24.02 -9.81
N LEU A 78 -16.58 24.95 -10.61
CA LEU A 78 -15.47 24.63 -11.52
C LEU A 78 -14.21 24.15 -10.78
N MET A 79 -13.90 24.75 -9.63
CA MET A 79 -12.80 24.31 -8.77
C MET A 79 -13.04 22.91 -8.22
N SER A 80 -14.29 22.57 -7.85
CA SER A 80 -14.66 21.21 -7.40
C SER A 80 -14.51 20.19 -8.53
N ASP A 81 -14.98 20.52 -9.73
CA ASP A 81 -14.85 19.67 -10.92
C ASP A 81 -13.37 19.43 -11.25
N LEU A 82 -12.55 20.50 -11.24
CA LEU A 82 -11.11 20.39 -11.46
C LEU A 82 -10.43 19.54 -10.38
N TYR A 83 -10.83 19.71 -9.12
CA TYR A 83 -10.27 18.91 -8.04
C TYR A 83 -10.54 17.41 -8.22
N SER A 84 -11.76 17.03 -8.63
CA SER A 84 -12.08 15.63 -8.95
C SER A 84 -11.21 15.06 -10.07
N LEU A 85 -10.84 15.87 -11.07
CA LEU A 85 -9.92 15.46 -12.13
C LEU A 85 -8.48 15.28 -11.61
N ILE A 86 -8.04 16.11 -10.66
CA ILE A 86 -6.74 15.95 -9.99
C ILE A 86 -6.71 14.64 -9.18
N GLU A 87 -7.75 14.34 -8.41
CA GLU A 87 -7.85 13.07 -7.67
C GLU A 87 -7.80 11.86 -8.60
N LYS A 88 -8.50 11.94 -9.73
CA LYS A 88 -8.48 10.89 -10.75
C LYS A 88 -7.09 10.71 -11.37
N TYR A 89 -6.43 11.81 -11.71
CA TYR A 89 -5.06 11.79 -12.22
C TYR A 89 -4.10 11.13 -11.22
N LEU A 90 -4.10 11.57 -9.95
CA LEU A 90 -3.26 10.99 -8.91
C LEU A 90 -3.52 9.50 -8.69
N THR A 91 -4.79 9.08 -8.79
CA THR A 91 -5.17 7.67 -8.72
C THR A 91 -4.56 6.86 -9.87
N ILE A 92 -4.68 7.35 -11.11
CA ILE A 92 -4.10 6.69 -12.29
C ILE A 92 -2.58 6.60 -12.17
N LYS A 93 -1.89 7.69 -11.81
CA LYS A 93 -0.43 7.69 -11.63
C LYS A 93 0.05 6.74 -10.54
N ASN A 94 -0.72 6.59 -9.46
CA ASN A 94 -0.39 5.62 -8.42
C ASN A 94 -0.63 4.19 -8.90
N LEU A 95 -1.72 3.94 -9.62
CA LEU A 95 -2.03 2.63 -10.18
C LEU A 95 -0.94 2.16 -11.17
N GLU A 96 -0.45 3.04 -12.04
CA GLU A 96 0.67 2.78 -12.96
C GLU A 96 1.94 2.27 -12.25
N LYS A 97 2.17 2.71 -11.01
CA LYS A 97 3.32 2.26 -10.18
C LYS A 97 3.04 0.92 -9.49
N ARG A 98 1.77 0.53 -9.33
CA ARG A 98 1.35 -0.71 -8.66
C ARG A 98 1.10 -1.80 -9.72
N LYS A 99 2.18 -2.34 -10.27
CA LYS A 99 2.15 -3.35 -11.35
C LYS A 99 1.24 -4.53 -11.03
N LEU A 100 1.40 -5.12 -9.84
CA LEU A 100 0.64 -6.29 -9.43
C LEU A 100 -0.85 -6.01 -9.24
N LEU A 101 -1.21 -4.90 -8.59
CA LEU A 101 -2.60 -4.47 -8.47
C LEU A 101 -3.23 -4.19 -9.84
N SER A 102 -2.50 -3.52 -10.73
CA SER A 102 -2.95 -3.27 -12.10
C SER A 102 -3.20 -4.57 -12.87
N LYS A 103 -2.31 -5.56 -12.70
CA LYS A 103 -2.48 -6.88 -13.31
C LYS A 103 -3.68 -7.61 -12.77
N TYR A 104 -3.88 -7.63 -11.45
CA TYR A 104 -5.06 -8.22 -10.83
C TYR A 104 -6.36 -7.61 -11.36
N LEU A 105 -6.46 -6.27 -11.41
CA LEU A 105 -7.65 -5.59 -11.95
C LEU A 105 -7.89 -5.92 -13.43
N LEU A 106 -6.83 -6.08 -14.22
CA LEU A 106 -6.95 -6.50 -15.62
C LEU A 106 -7.43 -7.96 -15.73
N ILE A 107 -6.88 -8.88 -14.94
CA ILE A 107 -7.30 -10.30 -14.92
C ILE A 107 -8.80 -10.39 -14.60
N SER A 108 -9.24 -9.78 -13.50
CA SER A 108 -10.63 -9.76 -13.09
C SER A 108 -11.56 -9.17 -14.17
N SER A 109 -11.16 -8.07 -14.80
CA SER A 109 -11.90 -7.47 -15.92
C SER A 109 -12.00 -8.37 -17.16
N LEU A 110 -10.95 -9.14 -17.47
CA LEU A 110 -10.94 -10.10 -18.57
C LEU A 110 -11.86 -11.30 -18.26
N GLU A 111 -11.84 -11.78 -17.01
CA GLU A 111 -12.68 -12.88 -16.52
C GLU A 111 -14.17 -12.53 -16.56
N GLU A 112 -14.55 -11.34 -16.09
CA GLU A 112 -15.91 -10.80 -16.20
C GLU A 112 -16.44 -10.79 -17.64
N ARG A 113 -15.54 -10.68 -18.62
CA ARG A 113 -15.84 -10.63 -20.06
C ARG A 113 -15.65 -11.97 -20.76
N ALA A 114 -15.41 -13.04 -20.00
CA ALA A 114 -15.11 -14.38 -20.50
C ALA A 114 -13.90 -14.47 -21.43
N LEU A 115 -12.96 -13.51 -21.35
CA LEU A 115 -11.71 -13.49 -22.12
C LEU A 115 -10.64 -14.36 -21.43
N LEU A 116 -10.96 -15.63 -21.22
CA LEU A 116 -10.20 -16.52 -20.33
C LEU A 116 -8.76 -16.77 -20.78
N LYS A 117 -8.51 -16.85 -22.10
CA LYS A 117 -7.15 -17.06 -22.61
C LYS A 117 -6.23 -15.90 -22.24
N GLN A 118 -6.73 -14.68 -22.34
CA GLN A 118 -6.02 -13.45 -21.99
C GLN A 118 -5.87 -13.34 -20.46
N ALA A 119 -6.89 -13.73 -19.71
CA ALA A 119 -6.81 -13.79 -18.25
C ALA A 119 -5.68 -14.74 -17.80
N GLU A 120 -5.62 -15.96 -18.35
CA GLU A 120 -4.55 -16.93 -18.04
C GLU A 120 -3.15 -16.41 -18.38
N GLN A 121 -3.00 -15.73 -19.52
CA GLN A 121 -1.73 -15.10 -19.89
C GLN A 121 -1.31 -14.07 -18.85
N ASN A 122 -2.25 -13.22 -18.41
CA ASN A 122 -1.97 -12.19 -17.40
C ASN A 122 -1.75 -12.78 -16.00
N ILE A 123 -2.39 -13.91 -15.65
CA ILE A 123 -2.10 -14.65 -14.42
C ILE A 123 -0.64 -15.14 -14.42
N ASN A 124 -0.16 -15.69 -15.53
CA ASN A 124 1.23 -16.14 -15.63
C ASN A 124 2.21 -14.97 -15.48
N GLU A 125 1.92 -13.83 -16.12
CA GLU A 125 2.70 -12.61 -15.93
C GLU A 125 2.66 -12.10 -14.48
N ALA A 126 1.51 -12.18 -13.81
CA ALA A 126 1.37 -11.81 -12.40
C ALA A 126 2.19 -12.72 -11.47
N ASN A 127 2.23 -14.04 -11.74
CA ASN A 127 3.07 -14.97 -10.99
C ASN A 127 4.57 -14.61 -11.14
N ASN A 128 5.02 -14.28 -12.35
CA ASN A 128 6.41 -13.87 -12.56
C ASN A 128 6.76 -12.59 -11.77
N ILE A 129 5.83 -11.62 -11.72
CA ILE A 129 6.00 -10.43 -10.88
C ILE A 129 6.09 -10.83 -9.41
N LEU A 130 5.18 -11.69 -8.93
CA LEU A 130 5.15 -12.17 -7.55
C LEU A 130 6.43 -12.92 -7.12
N GLU A 131 7.09 -13.63 -8.04
CA GLU A 131 8.37 -14.30 -7.76
C GLU A 131 9.52 -13.31 -7.50
N GLU A 132 9.47 -12.14 -8.15
CA GLU A 132 10.48 -11.09 -8.04
C GLU A 132 10.18 -10.05 -6.96
N GLU A 133 8.91 -9.91 -6.55
CA GLU A 133 8.50 -8.94 -5.54
C GLU A 133 9.11 -9.30 -4.16
N PRO A 134 9.70 -8.31 -3.46
CA PRO A 134 10.23 -8.55 -2.12
C PRO A 134 9.10 -8.70 -1.10
N PHE A 135 9.40 -9.37 0.01
CA PHE A 135 8.51 -9.48 1.15
C PHE A 135 8.29 -8.11 1.80
N ASP A 136 7.03 -7.71 1.91
CA ASP A 136 6.60 -6.37 2.30
C ASP A 136 5.69 -6.37 3.55
N GLY A 137 5.95 -7.30 4.47
CA GLY A 137 5.13 -7.49 5.66
C GLY A 137 3.79 -8.19 5.37
N GLY A 138 3.74 -8.93 4.26
CA GLY A 138 2.67 -9.87 3.95
C GLY A 138 1.60 -9.38 2.98
N ASN A 139 1.74 -8.22 2.31
CA ASN A 139 0.84 -7.94 1.17
C ASN A 139 1.15 -8.86 -0.01
N ILE A 140 2.41 -9.24 -0.21
CA ILE A 140 2.78 -10.20 -1.26
C ILE A 140 2.02 -11.53 -1.14
N PHE A 141 1.88 -12.06 0.09
CA PHE A 141 1.09 -13.26 0.34
C PHE A 141 -0.40 -13.03 0.08
N TYR A 142 -0.91 -11.84 0.41
CA TYR A 142 -2.29 -11.51 0.09
C TYR A 142 -2.52 -11.44 -1.43
N PHE A 143 -1.59 -10.89 -2.19
CA PHE A 143 -1.69 -10.92 -3.66
C PHE A 143 -1.55 -12.32 -4.24
N ASN A 144 -0.68 -13.19 -3.68
CA ASN A 144 -0.66 -14.60 -4.07
C ASN A 144 -2.04 -15.25 -3.87
N HIS A 145 -2.68 -15.02 -2.72
CA HIS A 145 -4.05 -15.49 -2.46
C HIS A 145 -5.04 -14.98 -3.53
N LEU A 146 -5.03 -13.68 -3.85
CA LEU A 146 -5.91 -13.13 -4.89
C LEU A 146 -5.68 -13.78 -6.25
N ILE A 147 -4.42 -13.97 -6.66
CA ILE A 147 -4.11 -14.60 -7.96
C ILE A 147 -4.51 -16.09 -7.98
N GLU A 148 -4.39 -16.81 -6.86
CA GLU A 148 -4.89 -18.18 -6.74
C GLU A 148 -6.42 -18.26 -6.86
N MET A 149 -7.15 -17.28 -6.31
CA MET A 149 -8.60 -17.19 -6.46
C MET A 149 -9.03 -16.99 -7.93
N GLU A 150 -8.36 -16.10 -8.67
CA GLU A 150 -8.62 -15.89 -10.12
C GLU A 150 -8.35 -17.19 -10.92
N LYS A 151 -7.29 -17.95 -10.59
CA LYS A 151 -7.03 -19.26 -11.21
C LYS A 151 -8.20 -20.22 -11.05
N ASP A 152 -8.88 -20.21 -9.92
CA ASP A 152 -10.03 -21.08 -9.67
C ASP A 152 -11.28 -20.60 -10.41
N TYR A 153 -11.48 -19.28 -10.53
CA TYR A 153 -12.54 -18.72 -11.36
C TYR A 153 -12.48 -19.24 -12.81
N ILE A 154 -11.29 -19.24 -13.42
CA ILE A 154 -11.11 -19.75 -14.80
C ILE A 154 -11.47 -21.25 -14.90
N LYS A 155 -11.11 -22.05 -13.89
CA LYS A 155 -11.43 -23.49 -13.86
C LYS A 155 -12.95 -23.71 -13.75
N ILE A 156 -13.61 -22.96 -12.87
CA ILE A 156 -15.07 -22.97 -12.68
C ILE A 156 -15.75 -22.64 -14.01
N TYR A 157 -15.36 -21.54 -14.66
CA TYR A 157 -15.98 -21.10 -15.91
C TYR A 157 -15.91 -22.16 -17.01
N ARG A 158 -14.82 -22.95 -17.05
CA ARG A 158 -14.62 -24.02 -18.03
C ARG A 158 -15.36 -25.32 -17.72
N ASN A 159 -16.19 -25.36 -16.67
CA ASN A 159 -16.86 -26.56 -16.18
C ASN A 159 -15.90 -27.74 -15.96
N LYS A 160 -14.65 -27.46 -15.62
CA LYS A 160 -13.69 -28.53 -15.27
C LYS A 160 -13.97 -28.96 -13.84
N LEU A 161 -13.80 -30.26 -13.54
CA LEU A 161 -13.76 -30.73 -12.16
C LEU A 161 -12.69 -29.94 -11.40
N ILE A 162 -13.11 -29.18 -10.38
CA ILE A 162 -12.21 -28.34 -9.60
C ILE A 162 -11.61 -29.22 -8.52
N GLY A 163 -10.32 -29.56 -8.67
CA GLY A 163 -9.53 -29.97 -7.52
C GLY A 163 -9.38 -28.77 -6.58
N LEU A 164 -9.52 -29.00 -5.28
CA LEU A 164 -9.39 -27.96 -4.26
C LEU A 164 -8.00 -27.29 -4.36
N ASN A 165 -7.97 -25.97 -4.50
CA ASN A 165 -6.74 -25.19 -4.53
C ASN A 165 -6.29 -24.84 -3.12
N MET A 166 -5.50 -25.72 -2.51
CA MET A 166 -4.99 -25.50 -1.14
C MET A 166 -4.17 -24.22 -1.01
N LYS A 167 -3.49 -23.79 -2.10
CA LYS A 167 -2.64 -22.59 -2.09
C LYS A 167 -3.41 -21.31 -1.82
N GLU A 168 -4.66 -21.23 -2.28
CA GLU A 168 -5.52 -20.09 -1.99
C GLU A 168 -5.65 -19.86 -0.48
N GLY A 169 -5.94 -20.94 0.27
CA GLY A 169 -6.07 -20.90 1.72
C GLY A 169 -4.73 -20.71 2.45
N GLU A 170 -3.67 -21.38 1.99
CA GLU A 170 -2.32 -21.26 2.57
C GLU A 170 -1.83 -19.82 2.52
N TYR A 171 -1.92 -19.14 1.37
CA TYR A 171 -1.48 -17.76 1.22
C TYR A 171 -2.32 -16.77 2.04
N LEU A 172 -3.61 -17.04 2.22
CA LEU A 172 -4.44 -16.24 3.12
C LEU A 172 -3.97 -16.36 4.57
N ILE A 173 -3.64 -17.58 5.01
CA ILE A 173 -3.10 -17.83 6.36
C ILE A 173 -1.73 -17.15 6.52
N TYR A 174 -0.82 -17.28 5.54
CA TYR A 174 0.48 -16.61 5.59
C TYR A 174 0.34 -15.09 5.64
N ALA A 175 -0.55 -14.51 4.82
CA ALA A 175 -0.83 -13.07 4.84
C ALA A 175 -1.34 -12.62 6.21
N PHE A 176 -2.28 -13.37 6.80
CA PHE A 176 -2.80 -13.10 8.13
C PHE A 176 -1.68 -13.14 9.18
N LEU A 177 -0.91 -14.23 9.24
CA LEU A 177 0.15 -14.41 10.23
C LEU A 177 1.24 -13.35 10.08
N ALA A 178 1.73 -13.08 8.87
CA ALA A 178 2.74 -12.05 8.62
C ALA A 178 2.28 -10.67 9.12
N LYS A 179 1.08 -10.25 8.72
CA LYS A 179 0.52 -8.94 9.08
C LYS A 179 0.25 -8.84 10.58
N TYR A 180 -0.28 -9.90 11.18
CA TYR A 180 -0.60 -9.93 12.59
C TYR A 180 0.67 -9.89 13.45
N MET A 181 1.71 -10.65 13.10
CA MET A 181 2.98 -10.61 13.81
C MET A 181 3.70 -9.26 13.65
N ALA A 182 3.66 -8.65 12.47
CA ALA A 182 4.15 -7.29 12.26
C ALA A 182 3.37 -6.26 13.11
N PHE A 183 2.05 -6.41 13.24
CA PHE A 183 1.23 -5.61 14.15
C PHE A 183 1.63 -5.83 15.63
N LYS A 184 1.80 -7.08 16.08
CA LYS A 184 2.24 -7.38 17.44
C LYS A 184 3.56 -6.70 17.77
N MET A 185 4.55 -6.78 16.86
CA MET A 185 5.83 -6.10 16.99
C MET A 185 5.67 -4.59 17.18
N LYS A 186 4.84 -3.93 16.35
CA LYS A 186 4.50 -2.50 16.49
C LYS A 186 3.81 -2.20 17.81
N SER A 187 2.90 -3.07 18.26
CA SER A 187 2.17 -2.90 19.53
C SER A 187 3.10 -2.94 20.74
N ILE A 188 4.12 -3.81 20.74
CA ILE A 188 5.12 -3.88 21.81
C ILE A 188 5.95 -2.58 21.84
N ASN A 189 6.43 -2.12 20.68
CA ASN A 189 7.15 -0.86 20.55
C ASN A 189 6.34 0.34 21.06
N TYR A 190 5.03 0.36 20.81
CA TYR A 190 4.17 1.44 21.28
C TYR A 190 3.96 1.39 22.80
N ARG A 191 3.69 0.20 23.37
CA ARG A 191 3.50 0.04 24.82
C ARG A 191 4.77 0.36 25.63
N HIS A 192 5.95 0.05 25.11
CA HIS A 192 7.22 0.46 25.73
C HIS A 192 7.40 1.99 25.80
N LYS A 193 6.77 2.75 24.89
CA LYS A 193 6.79 4.22 24.92
C LYS A 193 5.64 4.83 25.71
N ASN A 194 4.53 4.11 25.86
CA ASN A 194 3.32 4.56 26.51
C ASN A 194 2.73 3.43 27.35
N GLU A 195 3.15 3.34 28.61
CA GLU A 195 2.79 2.27 29.56
C GLU A 195 1.28 2.18 29.86
N SER A 196 0.52 3.24 29.55
CA SER A 196 -0.93 3.28 29.76
C SER A 196 -1.74 2.57 28.67
N GLU A 197 -1.13 2.24 27.53
CA GLU A 197 -1.83 1.66 26.40
C GLU A 197 -2.05 0.15 26.59
N LYS A 198 -3.31 -0.29 26.47
CA LYS A 198 -3.70 -1.71 26.56
C LYS A 198 -4.18 -2.24 25.21
N LEU A 199 -3.97 -3.53 24.97
CA LEU A 199 -4.61 -4.21 23.84
C LEU A 199 -6.14 -4.21 24.03
N SER A 200 -6.88 -4.21 22.92
CA SER A 200 -8.32 -4.35 22.99
C SER A 200 -8.72 -5.74 23.51
N GLU A 201 -9.93 -5.83 24.07
CA GLU A 201 -10.49 -7.11 24.54
C GLU A 201 -10.57 -8.13 23.41
N PHE A 202 -10.91 -7.70 22.19
CA PHE A 202 -10.96 -8.56 21.01
C PHE A 202 -9.59 -9.19 20.71
N ILE A 203 -8.53 -8.40 20.70
CA ILE A 203 -7.17 -8.90 20.43
C ILE A 203 -6.71 -9.83 21.55
N THR A 204 -6.97 -9.47 22.80
CA THR A 204 -6.62 -10.31 23.96
C THR A 204 -7.35 -11.66 23.90
N ALA A 205 -8.64 -11.66 23.59
CA ALA A 205 -9.44 -12.87 23.43
C ALA A 205 -8.97 -13.72 22.24
N PHE A 206 -8.59 -13.09 21.13
CA PHE A 206 -8.04 -13.77 19.97
C PHE A 206 -6.73 -14.50 20.32
N GLU A 207 -5.76 -13.82 20.93
CA GLU A 207 -4.46 -14.40 21.25
C GLU A 207 -4.56 -15.59 22.22
N SER A 208 -5.44 -15.48 23.22
CA SER A 208 -5.66 -16.58 24.19
C SER A 208 -6.29 -17.83 23.57
N LYS A 209 -7.03 -17.70 22.46
CA LYS A 209 -7.76 -18.82 21.83
C LYS A 209 -7.02 -19.44 20.66
N VAL A 210 -6.30 -18.66 19.86
CA VAL A 210 -5.68 -19.14 18.61
C VAL A 210 -4.37 -19.90 18.85
N LYS A 211 -3.75 -19.77 20.03
CA LYS A 211 -2.49 -20.45 20.38
C LYS A 211 -1.41 -20.26 19.31
N LEU A 212 -1.09 -18.99 19.03
CA LEU A 212 -0.16 -18.62 17.96
C LEU A 212 1.21 -19.28 18.11
N ASP A 213 1.70 -19.51 19.33
CA ASP A 213 3.00 -20.16 19.56
C ASP A 213 3.07 -21.56 18.91
N SER A 214 2.00 -22.37 19.02
CA SER A 214 1.95 -23.70 18.40
C SER A 214 1.97 -23.63 16.87
N TRP A 215 1.36 -22.60 16.29
CA TRP A 215 1.46 -22.36 14.85
C TRP A 215 2.88 -21.97 14.44
N MET A 216 3.57 -21.16 15.24
CA MET A 216 4.95 -20.76 14.95
C MET A 216 5.92 -21.95 15.06
N GLU A 217 5.70 -22.87 16.00
CA GLU A 217 6.47 -24.13 16.08
C GLU A 217 6.28 -25.00 14.83
N TYR A 218 5.04 -25.10 14.34
CA TYR A 218 4.77 -25.77 13.07
C TYR A 218 5.50 -25.09 11.90
N LEU A 219 5.45 -23.76 11.82
CA LEU A 219 6.15 -23.01 10.76
C LEU A 219 7.67 -23.20 10.84
N GLU A 220 8.25 -23.24 12.05
CA GLU A 220 9.67 -23.48 12.26
C GLU A 220 10.09 -24.87 11.72
N ALA A 221 9.25 -25.88 11.97
CA ALA A 221 9.49 -27.24 11.48
C ALA A 221 9.25 -27.38 9.97
N ALA A 222 8.24 -26.69 9.42
CA ALA A 222 7.91 -26.73 8.00
C ALA A 222 9.00 -26.04 7.15
N GLY A 223 9.57 -24.94 7.65
CA GLY A 223 10.55 -24.14 6.94
C GLY A 223 10.01 -23.51 5.66
N GLY A 224 10.92 -23.08 4.79
CA GLY A 224 10.57 -22.40 3.55
C GLY A 224 10.44 -20.89 3.74
N PHE A 225 10.44 -20.17 2.61
CA PHE A 225 10.54 -18.71 2.63
C PHE A 225 9.37 -18.07 3.38
N GLU A 226 8.14 -18.49 3.07
CA GLU A 226 6.90 -17.96 3.66
C GLU A 226 6.89 -18.09 5.18
N ALA A 227 7.22 -19.27 5.69
CA ALA A 227 7.30 -19.53 7.12
C ALA A 227 8.41 -18.70 7.77
N GLU A 228 9.62 -18.72 7.19
CA GLU A 228 10.81 -18.10 7.78
C GLU A 228 10.69 -16.58 7.89
N VAL A 229 10.07 -15.89 6.92
CA VAL A 229 9.87 -14.43 7.03
C VAL A 229 8.83 -14.05 8.08
N ILE A 230 7.83 -14.90 8.34
CA ILE A 230 6.87 -14.71 9.45
C ILE A 230 7.57 -14.92 10.80
N LEU A 231 8.45 -15.92 10.87
CA LEU A 231 9.20 -16.25 12.07
C LEU A 231 10.15 -15.14 12.50
N ILE A 232 10.70 -14.34 11.56
CA ILE A 232 11.47 -13.13 11.90
C ILE A 232 10.65 -12.21 12.82
N TYR A 233 9.39 -11.93 12.47
CA TYR A 233 8.53 -11.09 13.32
C TYR A 233 8.18 -11.79 14.63
N PHE A 234 7.92 -13.10 14.60
CA PHE A 234 7.63 -13.85 15.82
C PHE A 234 8.74 -13.78 16.84
N TYR A 235 9.96 -14.14 16.45
CA TYR A 235 11.11 -14.07 17.32
C TYR A 235 11.41 -12.62 17.75
N SER A 236 11.14 -11.65 16.86
CA SER A 236 11.16 -10.22 17.24
C SER A 236 10.22 -9.91 18.40
N THR A 237 8.98 -10.39 18.35
CA THR A 237 8.04 -10.17 19.47
C THR A 237 8.49 -10.82 20.77
N LYS A 238 9.18 -11.96 20.71
CA LYS A 238 9.70 -12.67 21.89
C LYS A 238 10.82 -11.90 22.58
N PHE A 239 11.91 -11.59 21.88
CA PHE A 239 13.04 -10.89 22.52
C PHE A 239 12.69 -9.45 22.91
N MET A 240 11.73 -8.81 22.22
CA MET A 240 11.24 -7.48 22.62
C MET A 240 10.39 -7.50 23.90
N SER A 241 9.80 -8.65 24.23
CA SER A 241 8.99 -8.84 25.43
C SER A 241 9.83 -9.34 26.61
N ASP A 242 10.89 -10.10 26.34
CA ASP A 242 11.87 -10.56 27.33
C ASP A 242 13.31 -10.26 26.89
N LEU A 243 13.93 -9.28 27.57
CA LEU A 243 15.32 -8.89 27.31
C LEU A 243 16.35 -9.98 27.67
N ASN A 244 15.96 -11.10 28.27
CA ASN A 244 16.84 -12.23 28.52
C ASN A 244 16.74 -13.31 27.43
N ASP A 245 15.80 -13.20 26.49
CA ASP A 245 15.63 -14.17 25.41
C ASP A 245 16.62 -13.91 24.26
N ASN A 246 17.89 -14.24 24.53
CA ASN A 246 18.97 -14.16 23.55
C ASN A 246 18.77 -15.14 22.39
N GLY A 247 18.11 -16.28 22.65
CA GLY A 247 17.85 -17.31 21.64
C GLY A 247 16.96 -16.79 20.52
N SER A 248 15.83 -16.16 20.86
CA SER A 248 14.94 -15.53 19.89
C SER A 248 15.64 -14.40 19.13
N PHE A 249 16.46 -13.59 19.80
CA PHE A 249 17.23 -12.54 19.12
C PHE A 249 18.18 -13.11 18.06
N SER A 250 19.01 -14.09 18.42
CA SER A 250 19.92 -14.75 17.48
C SER A 250 19.18 -15.41 16.33
N ARG A 251 18.05 -16.08 16.60
CA ARG A 251 17.25 -16.74 15.57
C ARG A 251 16.61 -15.76 14.60
N ALA A 252 16.05 -14.66 15.09
CA ALA A 252 15.49 -13.59 14.25
C ALA A 252 16.57 -12.99 13.33
N LEU A 253 17.78 -12.76 13.86
CA LEU A 253 18.89 -12.18 13.12
C LEU A 253 19.40 -13.12 12.03
N GLU A 254 19.51 -14.42 12.33
CA GLU A 254 19.87 -15.47 11.36
C GLU A 254 18.88 -15.50 10.18
N LEU A 255 17.58 -15.60 10.47
CA LEU A 255 16.54 -15.64 9.45
C LEU A 255 16.48 -14.33 8.64
N PHE A 256 16.67 -13.18 9.30
CA PHE A 256 16.74 -11.90 8.63
C PHE A 256 17.91 -11.84 7.65
N TYR A 257 19.13 -12.20 8.05
CA TYR A 257 20.27 -12.16 7.13
C TYR A 257 20.16 -13.21 6.02
N LYS A 258 19.55 -14.37 6.29
CA LYS A 258 19.23 -15.37 5.27
C LYS A 258 18.35 -14.80 4.16
N HIS A 259 17.36 -13.97 4.50
CA HIS A 259 16.37 -13.44 3.55
C HIS A 259 16.50 -11.96 3.20
N LYS A 260 17.52 -11.27 3.71
CA LYS A 260 17.67 -9.81 3.60
C LYS A 260 17.52 -9.27 2.18
N SER A 261 18.04 -9.99 1.17
CA SER A 261 17.93 -9.58 -0.24
C SER A 261 16.52 -9.67 -0.81
N ARG A 262 15.63 -10.42 -0.16
CA ARG A 262 14.24 -10.67 -0.55
C ARG A 262 13.23 -9.95 0.34
N ILE A 263 13.68 -9.10 1.27
CA ILE A 263 12.80 -8.28 2.12
C ILE A 263 12.85 -6.85 1.59
N ASP A 264 11.70 -6.18 1.56
CA ASP A 264 11.63 -4.83 1.03
C ASP A 264 12.43 -3.84 1.90
N ARG A 265 12.69 -2.66 1.35
CA ARG A 265 13.49 -1.64 2.03
C ARG A 265 12.83 -1.11 3.31
N THR A 266 11.51 -1.02 3.33
CA THR A 266 10.74 -0.52 4.47
C THR A 266 10.82 -1.49 5.64
N GLU A 267 10.56 -2.77 5.39
CA GLU A 267 10.62 -3.84 6.37
C GLU A 267 12.05 -4.11 6.83
N THR A 268 13.02 -4.07 5.92
CA THR A 268 14.45 -4.10 6.28
C THR A 268 14.80 -2.99 7.27
N THR A 269 14.31 -1.78 7.04
CA THR A 269 14.53 -0.62 7.92
C THR A 269 13.85 -0.82 9.27
N ASN A 270 12.59 -1.27 9.28
CA ASN A 270 11.83 -1.56 10.50
C ASN A 270 12.51 -2.62 11.38
N LEU A 271 13.03 -3.69 10.76
CA LEU A 271 13.74 -4.75 11.44
C LEU A 271 15.09 -4.27 12.00
N TYR A 272 15.85 -3.47 11.24
CA TYR A 272 17.08 -2.85 11.76
C TYR A 272 16.84 -1.96 12.97
N ILE A 273 15.80 -1.11 12.93
CA ILE A 273 15.41 -0.29 14.08
C ILE A 273 15.07 -1.18 15.29
N THR A 274 14.40 -2.30 15.05
CA THR A 274 14.02 -3.25 16.10
C THR A 274 15.25 -3.91 16.73
N PHE A 275 16.17 -4.46 15.92
CA PHE A 275 17.38 -5.11 16.42
C PHE A 275 18.32 -4.12 17.13
N THR A 276 18.53 -2.94 16.55
CA THR A 276 19.41 -1.93 17.15
C THR A 276 18.83 -1.37 18.45
N GLY A 277 17.51 -1.18 18.52
CA GLY A 277 16.83 -0.77 19.75
C GLY A 277 17.03 -1.79 20.88
N TYR A 278 16.94 -3.09 20.57
CA TYR A 278 17.22 -4.15 21.54
C TYR A 278 18.66 -4.13 22.05
N CYS A 279 19.64 -4.06 21.15
CA CYS A 279 21.06 -3.99 21.53
C CYS A 279 21.34 -2.75 22.40
N ALA A 280 20.78 -1.58 22.04
CA ALA A 280 20.96 -0.35 22.80
C ALA A 280 20.45 -0.47 24.25
N VAL A 281 19.26 -1.04 24.45
CA VAL A 281 18.69 -1.26 25.78
C VAL A 281 19.59 -2.18 26.63
N LYS A 282 20.13 -3.24 26.04
CA LYS A 282 21.04 -4.16 26.74
C LYS A 282 22.38 -3.55 27.10
N ILE A 283 22.98 -2.79 26.19
CA ILE A 283 24.23 -2.07 26.44
C ILE A 283 24.04 -1.07 27.58
N SER A 284 22.95 -0.30 27.56
CA SER A 284 22.60 0.62 28.65
C SER A 284 22.36 -0.10 29.99
N GLY A 285 21.87 -1.35 29.95
CA GLY A 285 21.72 -2.22 31.11
C GLY A 285 22.98 -2.96 31.57
N GLY A 286 24.16 -2.65 31.00
CA GLY A 286 25.45 -3.23 31.38
C GLY A 286 25.74 -4.63 30.79
N LYS A 287 24.93 -5.13 29.86
CA LYS A 287 25.17 -6.38 29.14
C LYS A 287 25.91 -6.08 27.83
N ARG A 288 27.02 -6.80 27.56
CA ARG A 288 27.74 -6.73 26.28
C ARG A 288 27.11 -7.73 25.30
N GLU A 289 26.64 -7.25 24.15
CA GLU A 289 26.22 -8.05 22.99
C GLU A 289 26.78 -7.46 21.71
#